data_AF-A0A0P4UM97-F1
#
_entry.id   AF-A0A0P4UM97-F1
#
_cell.length_a   1.000
_cell.length_b   1.000
_cell.length_c   1.000
_cell.angle_alpha   90.00
_cell.angle_beta   90.00
_cell.angle_gamma   90.00
#
_symmetry.space_group_name_H-M   'P 1'
#
loop_
_entity.id
_entity.type
_entity.pdbx_description
1 polymer ?
#
loop_
_entity_poly.entity_id
_entity_poly.type
_entity_poly.pdbx_seq_one_letter_code
_entity_poly.pdbx_strand_id
1 'polypeptide(L)'
;MFDRVSTFPDWHNKPPVDRATSDLIYPSWIAGTWRVKSTLFDLVAPLAPEIVTPGFESNRDYVNQPIEFNVRFAEQSNGVIADRAFNGLNIARAYLGDRAVLSVKVDPDSPNKQITFLKGDRILTSTITGRATETPASNQFITSEIFQQIFRGSAQPYLNQVETTTAYNYSPNQITADQITAIYLSPQDPDYFKAGNTPVALYRYRLEFSPLNE
;
A
#
# COMPACT_ATOMS: atom_id res chain seq x y z
N MET A 1 -16.59 -0.28 0.23
CA MET A 1 -15.25 0.01 0.78
C MET A 1 -15.28 0.84 2.06
N PHE A 2 -16.26 1.73 2.26
CA PHE A 2 -16.46 2.37 3.58
C PHE A 2 -16.58 1.35 4.73
N ASP A 3 -17.42 0.33 4.54
CA ASP A 3 -17.57 -0.78 5.50
C ASP A 3 -16.27 -1.54 5.78
N ARG A 4 -15.35 -1.57 4.80
CA ARG A 4 -14.06 -2.25 4.96
C ARG A 4 -13.21 -1.52 6.00
N VAL A 5 -13.14 -0.20 5.93
CA VAL A 5 -12.37 0.61 6.90
C VAL A 5 -13.02 0.59 8.29
N SER A 6 -14.35 0.64 8.37
CA SER A 6 -15.07 0.68 9.66
C SER A 6 -15.02 -0.64 10.44
N THR A 7 -14.80 -1.76 9.76
CA THR A 7 -14.70 -3.10 10.36
C THR A 7 -13.29 -3.46 10.83
N PHE A 8 -12.29 -2.58 10.70
CA PHE A 8 -10.96 -2.83 11.27
C PHE A 8 -11.03 -3.04 12.80
N PRO A 9 -10.28 -4.01 13.38
CA PRO A 9 -9.39 -4.97 12.71
C PRO A 9 -10.06 -6.31 12.34
N ASP A 10 -11.38 -6.41 12.47
CA ASP A 10 -12.16 -7.65 12.33
C ASP A 10 -12.38 -8.06 10.86
N TRP A 11 -11.28 -8.40 10.19
CA TRP A 11 -11.27 -8.81 8.78
C TRP A 11 -11.04 -10.31 8.66
N HIS A 12 -11.97 -11.02 8.02
CA HIS A 12 -11.89 -12.48 7.81
C HIS A 12 -11.79 -12.90 6.33
N ASN A 13 -11.76 -11.93 5.42
CA ASN A 13 -11.67 -12.15 3.99
C ASN A 13 -10.94 -10.98 3.32
N LYS A 14 -10.60 -11.14 2.04
CA LYS A 14 -10.16 -10.04 1.16
C LYS A 14 -11.39 -9.24 0.69
N PRO A 15 -11.28 -7.92 0.43
CA PRO A 15 -12.37 -7.13 -0.06
C PRO A 15 -12.80 -7.58 -1.47
N PRO A 16 -14.06 -7.38 -1.85
CA PRO A 16 -14.51 -7.61 -3.21
C PRO A 16 -13.86 -6.58 -4.14
N VAL A 17 -13.09 -7.02 -5.12
CA VAL A 17 -12.38 -6.15 -6.06
C VAL A 17 -12.52 -6.65 -7.49
N ASP A 18 -12.52 -5.73 -8.44
CA ASP A 18 -12.47 -6.02 -9.86
C ASP A 18 -11.02 -6.24 -10.32
N ARG A 19 -10.84 -6.93 -11.44
CA ARG A 19 -9.51 -7.11 -12.03
C ARG A 19 -8.92 -5.76 -12.46
N ALA A 20 -7.68 -5.48 -12.05
CA ALA A 20 -7.00 -4.24 -12.43
C ALA A 20 -6.42 -4.35 -13.85
N THR A 21 -6.95 -3.55 -14.80
CA THR A 21 -6.53 -3.54 -16.21
C THR A 21 -5.89 -2.24 -16.68
N SER A 22 -6.24 -1.11 -16.07
CA SER A 22 -5.68 0.23 -16.35
C SER A 22 -5.02 0.83 -15.11
N ASP A 23 -4.71 2.13 -15.11
CA ASP A 23 -4.41 2.89 -13.90
C ASP A 23 -5.67 3.13 -13.04
N LEU A 24 -5.45 3.37 -11.74
CA LEU A 24 -6.47 3.92 -10.83
C LEU A 24 -6.58 5.42 -11.07
N ILE A 25 -7.80 5.90 -11.34
CA ILE A 25 -8.10 7.31 -11.52
C ILE A 25 -8.52 7.90 -10.18
N TYR A 26 -7.83 8.95 -9.75
CA TYR A 26 -8.12 9.68 -8.52
C TYR A 26 -8.97 10.92 -8.82
N PRO A 27 -9.68 11.47 -7.80
CA PRO A 27 -10.34 12.77 -7.93
C PRO A 27 -9.37 13.91 -8.24
N SER A 28 -9.86 14.97 -8.89
CA SER A 28 -9.03 16.12 -9.28
C SER A 28 -8.36 16.83 -8.10
N TRP A 29 -8.99 16.86 -6.93
CA TRP A 29 -8.47 17.58 -5.76
C TRP A 29 -7.17 17.01 -5.19
N ILE A 30 -6.77 15.78 -5.53
CA ILE A 30 -5.49 15.19 -5.08
C ILE A 30 -4.33 15.50 -6.03
N ALA A 31 -4.60 16.09 -7.20
CA ALA A 31 -3.57 16.43 -8.16
C ALA A 31 -2.48 17.30 -7.53
N GLY A 32 -1.23 17.03 -7.90
CA GLY A 32 -0.06 17.76 -7.40
C GLY A 32 0.98 16.87 -6.73
N THR A 33 1.98 17.52 -6.14
CA THR A 33 3.05 16.86 -5.38
C THR A 33 2.90 17.21 -3.91
N TRP A 34 2.97 16.19 -3.07
CA TRP A 34 2.67 16.29 -1.64
C TRP A 34 3.80 15.70 -0.84
N ARG A 35 4.19 16.37 0.25
CA ARG A 35 4.89 15.72 1.37
C ARG A 35 3.84 15.04 2.24
N VAL A 36 3.92 13.73 2.33
CA VAL A 36 3.05 12.89 3.15
C VAL A 36 3.76 12.54 4.44
N LYS A 37 3.08 12.78 5.55
CA LYS A 37 3.44 12.26 6.86
C LYS A 37 2.61 11.01 7.14
N SER A 38 3.25 9.85 7.15
CA SER A 38 2.63 8.54 7.39
C SER A 38 2.95 8.08 8.80
N THR A 39 1.95 8.01 9.67
CA THR A 39 2.12 7.57 11.06
C THR A 39 1.43 6.23 11.27
N LEU A 40 2.19 5.18 11.60
CA LEU A 40 1.62 3.91 12.03
C LEU A 40 0.90 4.12 13.37
N PHE A 41 -0.41 3.98 13.39
CA PHE A 41 -1.24 4.25 14.57
C PHE A 41 -1.64 2.97 15.30
N ASP A 42 -1.87 1.88 14.56
CA ASP A 42 -2.28 0.60 15.14
C ASP A 42 -1.75 -0.58 14.32
N LEU A 43 -1.53 -1.72 14.97
CA LEU A 43 -1.13 -2.96 14.32
C LEU A 43 -1.72 -4.18 15.04
N VAL A 44 -2.23 -5.12 14.26
CA VAL A 44 -2.89 -6.33 14.78
C VAL A 44 -2.42 -7.54 13.99
N ALA A 45 -2.15 -8.66 14.68
CA ALA A 45 -1.90 -9.96 14.07
C ALA A 45 -3.06 -10.90 14.47
N PRO A 46 -4.14 -10.97 13.67
CA PRO A 46 -5.39 -11.64 14.07
C PRO A 46 -5.25 -13.15 14.35
N LEU A 47 -4.17 -13.75 13.87
CA LEU A 47 -3.92 -15.19 13.93
C LEU A 47 -2.74 -15.54 14.86
N ALA A 48 -2.26 -14.59 15.66
CA ALA A 48 -1.25 -14.84 16.68
C ALA A 48 -1.89 -15.43 17.95
N PRO A 49 -1.20 -16.33 18.67
CA PRO A 49 0.18 -16.77 18.45
C PRO A 49 0.34 -17.92 17.44
N GLU A 50 -0.74 -18.49 16.92
CA GLU A 50 -0.73 -19.69 16.08
C GLU A 50 0.03 -19.50 14.76
N ILE A 51 -0.05 -18.31 14.17
CA ILE A 51 0.68 -17.90 12.97
C ILE A 51 1.45 -16.62 13.29
N VAL A 52 2.78 -16.68 13.13
CA VAL A 52 3.67 -15.55 13.39
C VAL A 52 4.05 -14.90 12.06
N THR A 53 3.62 -13.65 11.86
CA THR A 53 4.00 -12.88 10.68
C THR A 53 5.43 -12.34 10.81
N PRO A 54 6.34 -12.67 9.88
CA PRO A 54 7.70 -12.14 9.90
C PRO A 54 7.72 -10.61 9.91
N GLY A 55 8.52 -10.04 10.83
CA GLY A 55 8.68 -8.60 10.96
C GLY A 55 7.54 -7.87 11.67
N PHE A 56 6.43 -8.52 12.02
CA PHE A 56 5.31 -7.86 12.72
C PHE A 56 5.76 -7.22 14.03
N GLU A 57 6.48 -7.96 14.87
CA GLU A 57 6.89 -7.48 16.19
C GLU A 57 7.84 -6.28 16.10
N SER A 58 8.78 -6.28 15.15
CA SER A 58 9.68 -5.14 14.92
C SER A 58 8.95 -3.87 14.43
N ASN A 59 7.72 -3.98 13.91
CA ASN A 59 6.93 -2.80 13.53
C ASN A 59 6.36 -2.06 14.75
N ARG A 60 6.32 -2.68 15.95
CA ARG A 60 5.84 -2.01 17.17
C ARG A 60 6.67 -0.79 17.55
N ASP A 61 7.98 -0.83 17.29
CA ASP A 61 8.89 0.28 17.58
C ASP A 61 8.59 1.53 16.73
N TYR A 62 7.88 1.38 15.61
CA TYR A 62 7.50 2.46 14.72
C TYR A 62 6.10 3.03 15.00
N VAL A 63 5.37 2.48 15.98
CA VAL A 63 4.05 3.00 16.35
C VAL A 63 4.17 4.43 16.87
N ASN A 64 3.32 5.31 16.36
CA ASN A 64 3.34 6.76 16.57
C ASN A 64 4.62 7.46 16.11
N GLN A 65 5.48 6.80 15.34
CA GLN A 65 6.63 7.42 14.69
C GLN A 65 6.26 7.81 13.26
N PRO A 66 6.25 9.11 12.92
CA PRO A 66 5.93 9.54 11.57
C PRO A 66 7.10 9.26 10.62
N ILE A 67 6.78 8.68 9.47
CA ILE A 67 7.69 8.54 8.33
C ILE A 67 7.21 9.48 7.24
N GLU A 68 8.11 10.32 6.73
CA GLU A 68 7.78 11.31 5.70
C GLU A 68 8.34 10.90 4.33
N PHE A 69 7.54 11.11 3.29
CA PHE A 69 7.95 10.90 1.90
C PHE A 69 7.13 11.76 0.95
N ASN A 70 7.68 12.02 -0.23
CA ASN A 70 6.98 12.76 -1.26
C ASN A 70 6.20 11.81 -2.17
N VAL A 71 4.99 12.21 -2.55
CA VAL A 71 4.17 11.54 -3.57
C VAL A 71 3.69 12.56 -4.60
N ARG A 72 3.40 12.08 -5.80
CA ARG A 72 2.91 12.86 -6.92
C ARG A 72 1.71 12.17 -7.57
N PHE A 73 0.70 12.98 -7.84
CA PHE A 73 -0.50 12.63 -8.60
C PHE A 73 -0.55 13.56 -9.80
N ALA A 74 -0.32 13.01 -10.99
CA ALA A 74 -0.22 13.77 -12.22
C ALA A 74 -1.57 13.83 -12.93
N GLU A 75 -1.94 15.02 -13.40
CA GLU A 75 -3.05 15.16 -14.35
C GLU A 75 -2.65 14.56 -15.70
N GLN A 76 -3.55 13.77 -16.26
CA GLN A 76 -3.47 13.20 -17.60
C GLN A 76 -4.78 13.48 -18.33
N SER A 77 -4.82 13.22 -19.64
CA SER A 77 -6.02 13.45 -20.45
C SER A 77 -7.25 12.66 -19.98
N ASN A 78 -7.05 11.55 -19.26
CA ASN A 78 -8.10 10.67 -18.75
C ASN A 78 -8.37 10.80 -17.23
N GLY A 79 -7.74 11.77 -16.55
CA GLY A 79 -7.92 12.02 -15.12
C GLY A 79 -6.60 12.11 -14.35
N VAL A 80 -6.68 12.08 -13.02
CA VAL A 80 -5.50 12.14 -12.15
C VAL A 80 -4.98 10.72 -11.88
N ILE A 81 -3.70 10.47 -12.10
CA ILE A 81 -3.05 9.18 -11.82
C ILE A 81 -1.89 9.32 -10.85
N ALA A 82 -1.67 8.30 -10.03
CA ALA A 82 -0.48 8.23 -9.18
C ALA A 82 0.78 7.96 -10.01
N ASP A 83 1.82 8.77 -9.82
CA ASP A 83 3.15 8.50 -10.38
C ASP A 83 3.82 7.37 -9.61
N ARG A 84 3.56 6.12 -10.02
CA ARG A 84 4.01 4.93 -9.30
C ARG A 84 5.52 4.82 -9.18
N ALA A 85 6.27 5.18 -10.22
CA ALA A 85 7.72 5.13 -10.18
C ALA A 85 8.26 6.13 -9.14
N PHE A 86 7.77 7.38 -9.17
CA PHE A 86 8.15 8.40 -8.20
C PHE A 86 7.68 8.04 -6.78
N ASN A 87 6.40 7.70 -6.60
CA ASN A 87 5.81 7.40 -5.31
C ASN A 87 6.46 6.16 -4.69
N GLY A 88 6.57 5.08 -5.46
CA GLY A 88 7.20 3.84 -5.02
C GLY A 88 8.66 4.03 -4.61
N LEU A 89 9.43 4.84 -5.34
CA LEU A 89 10.82 5.15 -4.98
C LEU A 89 10.90 5.91 -3.65
N ASN A 90 10.13 6.99 -3.50
CA ASN A 90 10.16 7.81 -2.29
C ASN A 90 9.67 7.04 -1.06
N ILE A 91 8.58 6.26 -1.19
CA ILE A 91 8.08 5.40 -0.12
C ILE A 91 9.13 4.35 0.26
N ALA A 92 9.67 3.61 -0.72
CA ALA A 92 10.65 2.56 -0.43
C ALA A 92 11.90 3.12 0.26
N ARG A 93 12.39 4.29 -0.16
CA ARG A 93 13.53 4.96 0.47
C ARG A 93 13.26 5.42 1.90
N ALA A 94 12.06 5.93 2.16
CA ALA A 94 11.68 6.35 3.51
C ALA A 94 11.61 5.17 4.49
N TYR A 95 11.12 4.00 4.06
CA TYR A 95 11.00 2.82 4.92
C TYR A 95 12.26 1.95 4.98
N LEU A 96 13.01 1.81 3.89
CA LEU A 96 14.16 0.91 3.80
C LEU A 96 15.52 1.64 3.86
N GLY A 97 15.50 2.96 3.80
CA GLY A 97 16.68 3.83 3.70
C GLY A 97 17.18 4.01 2.27
N ASP A 98 17.64 5.22 1.95
CA ASP A 98 18.15 5.61 0.62
C ASP A 98 19.20 4.66 0.06
N ARG A 99 20.07 4.17 0.94
CA ARG A 99 21.17 3.29 0.55
C ARG A 99 20.69 1.91 0.17
N ALA A 100 19.53 1.45 0.64
CA ALA A 100 19.03 0.10 0.36
C ALA A 100 18.28 0.03 -0.99
N VAL A 101 17.69 1.14 -1.44
CA VAL A 101 16.84 1.21 -2.64
C VAL A 101 17.59 1.84 -3.81
N LEU A 102 17.88 1.04 -4.83
CA LEU A 102 18.63 1.47 -6.00
C LEU A 102 17.73 2.22 -6.99
N SER A 103 16.58 1.64 -7.34
CA SER A 103 15.59 2.27 -8.23
C SER A 103 14.22 1.61 -8.13
N VAL A 104 13.18 2.31 -8.60
CA VAL A 104 11.84 1.77 -8.82
C VAL A 104 11.44 2.08 -10.26
N LYS A 105 10.91 1.08 -10.95
CA LYS A 105 10.46 1.18 -12.34
C LYS A 105 9.03 0.64 -12.46
N VAL A 106 8.27 1.18 -13.39
CA VAL A 106 6.99 0.62 -13.83
C VAL A 106 7.24 -0.15 -15.12
N ASP A 107 6.60 -1.31 -15.26
CA ASP A 107 6.65 -2.11 -16.48
C ASP A 107 5.95 -1.34 -17.62
N PRO A 108 6.63 -1.09 -18.76
CA PRO A 108 6.05 -0.32 -19.86
C PRO A 108 4.80 -0.98 -20.47
N ASP A 109 4.69 -2.30 -20.36
CA ASP A 109 3.57 -3.08 -20.90
C ASP A 109 2.47 -3.31 -19.86
N SER A 110 2.69 -2.91 -18.60
CA SER A 110 1.73 -3.08 -17.52
C SER A 110 1.84 -1.97 -16.46
N PRO A 111 0.93 -0.97 -16.45
CA PRO A 111 0.97 0.11 -15.45
C PRO A 111 0.75 -0.40 -14.01
N ASN A 112 0.22 -1.62 -13.89
CA ASN A 112 -0.06 -2.29 -12.63
C ASN A 112 1.14 -3.08 -12.09
N LYS A 113 2.27 -3.12 -12.79
CA LYS A 113 3.46 -3.86 -12.36
C LYS A 113 4.62 -2.92 -12.09
N GLN A 114 5.08 -2.94 -10.85
CA GLN A 114 6.21 -2.16 -10.37
C GLN A 114 7.37 -3.08 -9.98
N ILE A 115 8.59 -2.68 -10.31
CA ILE A 115 9.83 -3.41 -10.00
C ILE A 115 10.72 -2.49 -9.16
N THR A 116 11.01 -2.93 -7.95
CA THR A 116 11.93 -2.26 -7.01
C THR A 116 13.24 -3.03 -6.97
N PHE A 117 14.33 -2.34 -7.32
CA PHE A 117 15.69 -2.88 -7.26
C PHE A 117 16.33 -2.46 -5.94
N LEU A 118 16.73 -3.46 -5.15
CA LEU A 118 17.35 -3.28 -3.84
C LEU A 118 18.82 -3.70 -3.92
N LYS A 119 19.63 -3.27 -2.94
CA LYS A 119 21.01 -3.73 -2.82
C LYS A 119 21.12 -5.25 -2.68
N GLY A 120 22.26 -5.77 -3.15
CA GLY A 120 22.57 -7.20 -3.09
C GLY A 120 21.75 -8.05 -4.06
N ASP A 121 21.48 -7.50 -5.26
CA ASP A 121 20.74 -8.14 -6.35
C ASP A 121 19.32 -8.63 -5.97
N ARG A 122 18.75 -8.00 -4.94
CA ARG A 122 17.38 -8.25 -4.48
C ARG A 122 16.40 -7.45 -5.32
N ILE A 123 15.32 -8.11 -5.72
CA ILE A 123 14.28 -7.51 -6.56
C ILE A 123 12.92 -7.79 -5.94
N LEU A 124 12.13 -6.74 -5.74
CA LEU A 124 10.71 -6.84 -5.38
C LEU A 124 9.88 -6.48 -6.61
N THR A 125 9.14 -7.45 -7.14
CA THR A 125 8.09 -7.19 -8.14
C THR A 125 6.75 -7.13 -7.43
N SER A 126 6.03 -6.01 -7.57
CA SER A 126 4.68 -5.81 -7.03
C SER A 126 3.71 -5.62 -8.18
N THR A 127 2.69 -6.45 -8.27
CA THR A 127 1.67 -6.39 -9.32
C THR A 127 0.29 -6.19 -8.71
N ILE A 128 -0.40 -5.12 -9.07
CA ILE A 128 -1.80 -4.91 -8.69
C ILE A 128 -2.66 -5.90 -9.50
N THR A 129 -3.32 -6.81 -8.79
CA THR A 129 -4.16 -7.85 -9.41
C THR A 129 -5.64 -7.48 -9.39
N GLY A 130 -6.06 -6.70 -8.39
CA GLY A 130 -7.44 -6.24 -8.30
C GLY A 130 -7.55 -4.92 -7.57
N ARG A 131 -8.62 -4.17 -7.87
CA ARG A 131 -8.95 -2.93 -7.18
C ARG A 131 -10.44 -2.65 -7.12
N ALA A 132 -10.80 -1.76 -6.22
CA ALA A 132 -12.10 -1.11 -6.19
C ALA A 132 -11.97 0.32 -5.71
N THR A 133 -12.92 1.16 -6.11
CA THR A 133 -13.02 2.55 -5.66
C THR A 133 -14.43 2.85 -5.21
N GLU A 134 -14.58 3.76 -4.26
CA GLU A 134 -15.86 4.28 -3.81
C GLU A 134 -15.72 5.78 -3.51
N THR A 135 -16.74 6.57 -3.86
CA THR A 135 -16.77 8.02 -3.63
C THR A 135 -18.04 8.36 -2.83
N PRO A 136 -18.04 8.17 -1.49
CA PRO A 136 -19.25 8.37 -0.68
C PRO A 136 -19.76 9.81 -0.66
N ALA A 137 -18.84 10.78 -0.81
CA ALA A 137 -19.13 12.21 -0.88
C ALA A 137 -18.11 12.90 -1.81
N SER A 138 -18.39 14.13 -2.24
CA SER A 138 -17.52 14.87 -3.18
C SER A 138 -16.10 15.12 -2.65
N ASN A 139 -15.93 15.10 -1.33
CA ASN A 139 -14.66 15.27 -0.64
C ASN A 139 -14.12 13.97 -0.02
N GLN A 140 -14.68 12.81 -0.39
CA GLN A 140 -14.25 11.51 0.13
C GLN A 140 -13.97 10.56 -1.02
N PHE A 141 -12.88 9.83 -0.91
CA PHE A 141 -12.51 8.82 -1.91
C PHE A 141 -11.87 7.64 -1.21
N ILE A 142 -12.34 6.44 -1.51
CA ILE A 142 -11.86 5.21 -0.89
C ILE A 142 -11.35 4.30 -1.98
N THR A 143 -10.16 3.76 -1.81
CA THR A 143 -9.54 2.81 -2.73
C THR A 143 -9.17 1.55 -1.98
N SER A 144 -9.36 0.39 -2.59
CA SER A 144 -8.74 -0.87 -2.15
C SER A 144 -7.98 -1.46 -3.32
N GLU A 145 -6.70 -1.77 -3.14
CA GLU A 145 -5.87 -2.45 -4.14
C GLU A 145 -5.27 -3.72 -3.53
N ILE A 146 -5.32 -4.82 -4.30
CA ILE A 146 -4.67 -6.09 -3.96
C ILE A 146 -3.42 -6.23 -4.82
N PHE A 147 -2.29 -6.41 -4.16
CA PHE A 147 -0.98 -6.59 -4.75
C PHE A 147 -0.54 -8.04 -4.58
N GLN A 148 -0.01 -8.65 -5.62
CA GLN A 148 0.85 -9.81 -5.51
C GLN A 148 2.30 -9.34 -5.48
N GLN A 149 3.06 -9.74 -4.47
CA GLN A 149 4.48 -9.41 -4.40
C GLN A 149 5.34 -10.65 -4.53
N ILE A 150 6.46 -10.49 -5.25
CA ILE A 150 7.47 -11.53 -5.44
C ILE A 150 8.83 -10.92 -5.11
N PHE A 151 9.46 -11.43 -4.06
CA PHE A 151 10.80 -11.08 -3.64
C PHE A 151 11.79 -12.11 -4.19
N ARG A 152 12.77 -11.64 -4.96
CA ARG A 152 13.88 -12.42 -5.51
C ARG A 152 15.21 -11.93 -4.94
N GLY A 153 16.23 -12.78 -5.00
CA GLY A 153 17.58 -12.52 -4.45
C GLY A 153 18.00 -13.50 -3.34
N SER A 154 17.21 -14.54 -3.10
CA SER A 154 17.53 -15.71 -2.27
C SER A 154 17.31 -16.99 -3.08
N ALA A 155 17.68 -18.15 -2.52
CA ALA A 155 17.56 -19.45 -3.23
C ALA A 155 16.11 -19.82 -3.59
N GLN A 156 15.14 -19.32 -2.83
CA GLN A 156 13.71 -19.52 -3.06
C GLN A 156 13.00 -18.17 -2.98
N PRO A 157 12.31 -17.74 -4.05
CA PRO A 157 11.53 -16.51 -4.04
C PRO A 157 10.48 -16.52 -2.92
N TYR A 158 10.32 -15.41 -2.23
CA TYR A 158 9.24 -15.23 -1.25
C TYR A 158 8.06 -14.53 -1.91
N LEU A 159 6.85 -15.06 -1.68
CA LEU A 159 5.61 -14.54 -2.25
C LEU A 159 4.61 -14.27 -1.14
N ASN A 160 3.91 -13.14 -1.26
CA ASN A 160 2.75 -12.81 -0.44
C ASN A 160 1.71 -12.05 -1.26
N GLN A 161 0.56 -11.81 -0.64
CA GLN A 161 -0.42 -10.84 -1.14
C GLN A 161 -0.59 -9.73 -0.11
N VAL A 162 -0.75 -8.51 -0.60
CA VAL A 162 -0.97 -7.33 0.24
C VAL A 162 -2.24 -6.64 -0.22
N GLU A 163 -3.09 -6.26 0.72
CA GLU A 163 -4.17 -5.29 0.49
C GLU A 163 -3.74 -3.94 1.03
N THR A 164 -3.98 -2.88 0.26
CA THR A 164 -3.96 -1.52 0.77
C THR A 164 -5.34 -0.91 0.54
N THR A 165 -6.03 -0.60 1.64
CA THR A 165 -7.29 0.14 1.63
C THR A 165 -7.08 1.53 2.21
N THR A 166 -7.36 2.57 1.44
CA THR A 166 -7.12 3.97 1.82
C THR A 166 -8.41 4.78 1.68
N ALA A 167 -8.87 5.38 2.78
CA ALA A 167 -9.99 6.30 2.81
C ALA A 167 -9.46 7.74 2.94
N TYR A 168 -9.44 8.44 1.81
CA TYR A 168 -9.06 9.84 1.71
C TYR A 168 -10.23 10.75 2.09
N ASN A 169 -9.91 11.82 2.81
CA ASN A 169 -10.79 12.94 3.09
C ASN A 169 -10.11 14.23 2.64
N TYR A 170 -10.84 15.01 1.86
CA TYR A 170 -10.44 16.33 1.41
C TYR A 170 -11.17 17.41 2.22
N SER A 171 -10.40 18.41 2.62
CA SER A 171 -10.88 19.69 3.14
C SER A 171 -10.08 20.80 2.46
N PRO A 172 -10.58 22.05 2.40
CA PRO A 172 -9.84 23.13 1.75
C PRO A 172 -8.39 23.21 2.26
N ASN A 173 -7.43 22.99 1.37
CA ASN A 173 -5.96 22.96 1.60
C ASN A 173 -5.41 21.81 2.45
N GLN A 174 -6.19 20.78 2.77
CA GLN A 174 -5.69 19.64 3.52
C GLN A 174 -6.32 18.33 3.05
N ILE A 175 -5.47 17.35 2.74
CA ILE A 175 -5.86 15.97 2.49
C ILE A 175 -5.37 15.12 3.66
N THR A 176 -6.27 14.33 4.23
CA THR A 176 -5.93 13.30 5.21
C THR A 176 -6.42 11.95 4.71
N ALA A 177 -5.81 10.87 5.18
CA ALA A 177 -6.33 9.55 4.89
C ALA A 177 -6.11 8.58 6.05
N ASP A 178 -7.05 7.63 6.15
CA ASP A 178 -6.90 6.42 6.95
C ASP A 178 -6.53 5.29 6.00
N GLN A 179 -5.33 4.72 6.17
CA GLN A 179 -4.83 3.66 5.32
C GLN A 179 -4.60 2.40 6.13
N ILE A 180 -5.16 1.29 5.67
CA ILE A 180 -4.92 -0.03 6.27
C ILE A 180 -4.17 -0.89 5.25
N THR A 181 -3.07 -1.47 5.69
CA THR A 181 -2.33 -2.48 4.95
C THR A 181 -2.54 -3.83 5.61
N ALA A 182 -3.02 -4.81 4.84
CA ALA A 182 -3.22 -6.18 5.30
C ALA A 182 -2.30 -7.14 4.54
N ILE A 183 -1.67 -8.05 5.27
CA ILE A 183 -0.77 -9.06 4.72
C ILE A 183 -1.48 -10.41 4.70
N TYR A 184 -1.45 -11.08 3.56
CA TYR A 184 -1.98 -12.42 3.36
C TYR A 184 -0.86 -13.35 2.91
N LEU A 185 -0.91 -14.58 3.41
CA LEU A 185 -0.01 -15.64 2.97
C LEU A 185 -0.27 -15.99 1.51
N SER A 186 0.78 -16.38 0.79
CA SER A 186 0.64 -16.96 -0.54
C SER A 186 0.44 -18.48 -0.44
N PRO A 187 -0.06 -19.14 -1.51
CA PRO A 187 -0.23 -20.60 -1.53
C PRO A 187 1.04 -21.43 -1.30
N GLN A 188 2.22 -20.80 -1.32
CA GLN A 188 3.50 -21.47 -1.07
C GLN A 188 3.85 -21.52 0.43
N ASP A 189 3.16 -20.76 1.26
CA ASP A 189 3.37 -20.75 2.70
C ASP A 189 2.72 -21.98 3.37
N PRO A 190 3.42 -22.68 4.28
CA PRO A 190 2.87 -23.87 4.95
C PRO A 190 1.59 -23.59 5.75
N ASP A 191 1.40 -22.36 6.24
CA ASP A 191 0.22 -21.98 7.02
C ASP A 191 -0.89 -21.35 6.16
N TYR A 192 -0.74 -21.32 4.82
CA TYR A 192 -1.70 -20.72 3.90
C TYR A 192 -3.15 -21.20 4.12
N PHE A 193 -3.36 -22.52 4.20
CA PHE A 193 -4.70 -23.08 4.40
C PHE A 193 -5.25 -22.83 5.81
N LYS A 194 -4.37 -22.67 6.80
CA LYS A 194 -4.78 -22.34 8.17
C LYS A 194 -5.23 -20.88 8.27
N ALA A 195 -4.51 -19.96 7.62
CA ALA A 195 -4.89 -18.55 7.55
C ALA A 195 -6.13 -18.32 6.67
N GLY A 196 -6.29 -19.13 5.61
CA GLY A 196 -7.37 -18.99 4.66
C GLY A 196 -7.35 -17.62 3.99
N ASN A 197 -8.45 -16.88 4.09
CA ASN A 197 -8.55 -15.51 3.57
C ASN A 197 -8.45 -14.44 4.67
N THR A 198 -8.07 -14.80 5.89
CA THR A 198 -7.84 -13.88 6.99
C THR A 198 -6.43 -13.28 6.86
N PRO A 199 -6.26 -11.96 7.06
CA PRO A 199 -4.93 -11.37 7.07
C PRO A 199 -4.13 -11.84 8.29
N VAL A 200 -2.85 -12.14 8.08
CA VAL A 200 -1.93 -12.56 9.16
C VAL A 200 -1.32 -11.36 9.89
N ALA A 201 -1.38 -10.17 9.27
CA ALA A 201 -1.02 -8.91 9.89
C ALA A 201 -1.83 -7.76 9.28
N LEU A 202 -2.14 -6.79 10.11
CA LEU A 202 -2.85 -5.55 9.79
C LEU A 202 -2.05 -4.38 10.35
N TYR A 203 -1.92 -3.32 9.57
CA TYR A 203 -1.26 -2.08 9.95
C TYR A 203 -2.16 -0.91 9.55
N ARG A 204 -2.51 -0.04 10.50
CA ARG A 204 -3.36 1.13 10.25
C ARG A 204 -2.54 2.40 10.41
N TYR A 205 -2.57 3.22 9.36
CA TYR A 205 -1.80 4.44 9.24
C TYR A 205 -2.72 5.64 9.14
N ARG A 206 -2.32 6.73 9.78
CA ARG A 206 -2.84 8.06 9.47
C ARG A 206 -1.88 8.74 8.50
N LEU A 207 -2.42 9.22 7.38
CA LEU A 207 -1.70 9.97 6.38
C LEU A 207 -2.13 11.44 6.42
N GLU A 208 -1.17 12.34 6.45
CA GLU A 208 -1.40 13.79 6.37
C GLU A 208 -0.61 14.34 5.18
N PHE A 209 -1.29 15.00 4.24
CA PHE A 209 -0.68 15.51 3.03
C PHE A 209 -0.50 17.02 3.17
N SER A 210 0.71 17.49 2.91
CA SER A 210 1.05 18.91 2.82
C SER A 210 1.57 19.20 1.41
N PRO A 211 1.14 20.31 0.77
CA PRO A 211 1.70 20.70 -0.52
C PRO A 211 3.23 20.80 -0.42
N LEU A 212 3.93 20.26 -1.41
CA LEU A 212 5.37 20.48 -1.52
C LEU A 212 5.55 21.89 -2.09
N ASN A 213 5.76 22.89 -1.22
CA ASN A 213 6.09 24.24 -1.69
C ASN A 213 7.37 24.19 -2.53
N GLU A 214 7.32 24.74 -3.74
CA GLU A 214 8.50 25.03 -4.57
C GLU A 214 9.35 26.15 -3.95
#